data_AF-A0A973LYB4-F1
#
_entry.id   AF-A0A973LYB4-F1
#
_cell.length_a   1.000
_cell.length_b   1.000
_cell.length_c   1.000
_cell.angle_alpha   90.00
_cell.angle_beta   90.00
_cell.angle_gamma   90.00
#
_symmetry.space_group_name_H-M   'P 1'
#
loop_
_entity.id
_entity.type
_entity.pdbx_description
1 polymer ?
#
loop_
_entity_poly.entity_id
_entity_poly.type
_entity_poly.pdbx_seq_one_letter_code
_entity_poly.pdbx_strand_id
1 'polypeptide(L)'
;MASEVNASHGPILFWCGVAVAEFGAIQPGFGYPWRPTAYAAAALLVALGFVSVKAAALLRTEQARQRLRLGGYLAGALLVAHEFSSTAYVTELSRVGSLLLYAMAAVMAVRSHTVAPGTKGRVLIATGMDPATLRTKLTGDTVAVYRTERATEELRDLESRYGLILVTGAEHDPRAKERISASGLSREIPDIAEREVVVAGPRPFARYVGGALSRLAIPRSQIHFKTGQKV
;
A
#
# COMPACT_ATOMS: atom_id res chain seq x y z
N MET A 1 23.32 6.42 4.13
CA MET A 1 22.39 7.27 3.35
C MET A 1 22.35 6.77 1.90
N ALA A 2 21.78 5.59 1.67
CA ALA A 2 21.52 5.06 0.34
C ALA A 2 20.36 4.05 0.47
N SER A 3 19.41 4.07 -0.46
CA SER A 3 18.23 3.18 -0.57
C SER A 3 16.85 3.73 -0.17
N GLU A 4 16.52 4.97 -0.54
CA GLU A 4 15.10 5.38 -0.69
C GLU A 4 14.68 5.63 -2.15
N VAL A 5 15.60 5.52 -3.09
CA VAL A 5 15.29 5.57 -4.53
C VAL A 5 15.02 4.14 -5.00
N ASN A 6 13.75 3.73 -5.14
CA ASN A 6 13.26 2.92 -6.29
C ASN A 6 11.93 2.16 -6.12
N ALA A 7 11.16 2.27 -5.05
CA ALA A 7 9.88 1.55 -4.99
C ALA A 7 8.80 2.11 -5.94
N SER A 8 8.88 3.39 -6.31
CA SER A 8 7.89 4.06 -7.19
C SER A 8 8.15 3.91 -8.69
N HIS A 9 9.34 3.48 -9.10
CA HIS A 9 9.73 3.43 -10.53
C HIS A 9 9.41 2.09 -11.21
N GLY A 10 9.13 1.03 -10.45
CA GLY A 10 8.85 -0.31 -10.98
C GLY A 10 7.77 -0.36 -12.08
N PRO A 11 6.60 0.29 -11.91
CA PRO A 11 5.55 0.30 -12.93
C PRO A 11 5.96 0.99 -14.23
N ILE A 12 6.74 2.06 -14.12
CA ILE A 12 7.19 2.85 -15.27
C ILE A 12 8.25 2.05 -16.05
N LEU A 13 9.22 1.47 -15.34
CA LEU A 13 10.25 0.64 -15.95
C LEU A 13 9.68 -0.60 -16.65
N PHE A 14 8.64 -1.22 -16.09
CA PHE A 14 7.92 -2.32 -16.73
C PHE A 14 7.33 -1.90 -18.09
N TRP A 15 6.56 -0.80 -18.13
CA TRP A 15 5.94 -0.33 -19.38
C TRP A 15 6.96 0.22 -20.39
N CYS A 16 8.08 0.76 -19.94
CA CYS A 16 9.22 1.05 -20.82
C CYS A 16 9.78 -0.23 -21.45
N GLY A 17 9.91 -1.32 -20.69
CA GLY A 17 10.32 -2.62 -21.20
C GLY A 17 9.34 -3.21 -22.22
N VAL A 18 8.03 -3.14 -21.93
CA VAL A 18 6.97 -3.54 -22.88
C VAL A 18 7.05 -2.73 -24.15
N ALA A 19 7.21 -1.40 -24.06
CA ALA A 19 7.36 -0.54 -25.23
C ALA A 19 8.57 -0.95 -26.08
N VAL A 20 9.74 -1.15 -25.47
CA VAL A 20 10.95 -1.58 -26.20
C VAL A 20 10.73 -2.94 -26.88
N ALA A 21 10.06 -3.89 -26.21
CA ALA A 21 9.74 -5.19 -26.79
C ALA A 21 8.80 -5.08 -28.00
N GLU A 22 7.74 -4.29 -27.88
CA GLU A 22 6.77 -4.04 -28.97
C GLU A 22 7.43 -3.34 -30.16
N PHE A 23 8.17 -2.25 -29.93
CA PHE A 23 8.87 -1.53 -31.00
C PHE A 23 9.97 -2.37 -31.67
N GLY A 24 10.61 -3.26 -30.90
CA GLY A 24 11.59 -4.22 -31.42
C GLY A 24 10.96 -5.34 -32.26
N ALA A 25 9.76 -5.81 -31.90
CA ALA A 25 9.03 -6.84 -32.64
C ALA A 25 8.52 -6.34 -34.00
N ILE A 26 8.28 -5.03 -34.16
CA ILE A 26 7.78 -4.43 -35.41
C ILE A 26 8.93 -4.10 -36.39
N GLN A 27 10.16 -4.63 -36.21
CA GLN A 27 11.25 -4.32 -37.14
C GLN A 27 10.94 -4.76 -38.59
N PRO A 28 11.18 -3.89 -39.60
CA PRO A 28 11.05 -4.27 -41.00
C PRO A 28 12.13 -5.30 -41.37
N GLY A 29 11.72 -6.54 -41.62
CA GLY A 29 12.55 -7.56 -42.23
C GLY A 29 12.56 -7.43 -43.76
N PHE A 30 13.63 -7.94 -44.41
CA PHE A 30 13.71 -8.00 -45.87
C PHE A 30 12.46 -8.69 -46.45
N GLY A 31 11.63 -7.94 -47.18
CA GLY A 31 10.44 -8.45 -47.87
C GLY A 31 9.06 -8.11 -47.26
N TYR A 32 8.98 -7.40 -46.13
CA TYR A 32 7.69 -6.97 -45.56
C TYR A 32 7.53 -5.43 -45.58
N PRO A 33 6.46 -4.89 -46.18
CA PRO A 33 6.22 -3.45 -46.20
C PRO A 33 5.83 -2.93 -44.82
N TRP A 34 6.27 -1.71 -44.51
CA TRP A 34 5.95 -0.98 -43.29
C TRP A 34 4.43 -0.95 -43.02
N ARG A 35 4.02 -1.38 -41.82
CA ARG A 35 2.62 -1.30 -41.36
C ARG A 35 2.49 -0.24 -40.27
N PRO A 36 2.27 1.04 -40.63
CA PRO A 36 2.16 2.13 -39.66
C PRO A 36 1.03 1.93 -38.63
N THR A 37 0.03 1.11 -38.96
CA THR A 37 -1.06 0.73 -38.06
C THR A 37 -0.60 -0.11 -36.87
N ALA A 38 0.46 -0.92 -37.02
CA ALA A 38 1.00 -1.74 -35.92
C ALA A 38 1.71 -0.86 -34.87
N TYR A 39 2.50 0.11 -35.32
CA TYR A 39 3.12 1.09 -34.42
C TYR A 39 2.10 1.97 -33.70
N ALA A 40 1.02 2.36 -34.38
CA ALA A 40 -0.08 3.11 -33.76
C ALA A 40 -0.79 2.30 -32.67
N ALA A 41 -1.04 1.00 -32.92
CA ALA A 41 -1.64 0.10 -31.94
C ALA A 41 -0.74 -0.11 -30.72
N ALA A 42 0.56 -0.39 -30.93
CA ALA A 42 1.54 -0.53 -29.86
C ALA A 42 1.67 0.75 -29.01
N ALA A 43 1.71 1.92 -29.66
CA ALA A 43 1.75 3.20 -28.97
C ALA A 43 0.49 3.45 -28.12
N LEU A 44 -0.69 3.11 -28.64
CA LEU A 44 -1.96 3.23 -27.90
C LEU A 44 -2.01 2.31 -26.68
N LEU A 45 -1.46 1.10 -26.77
CA LEU A 45 -1.42 0.14 -25.67
C LEU A 45 -0.44 0.55 -24.57
N VAL A 46 0.74 1.02 -24.95
CA VAL A 46 1.69 1.61 -24.00
C VAL A 46 1.08 2.85 -23.32
N ALA A 47 0.40 3.70 -24.08
CA ALA A 47 -0.31 4.86 -23.54
C ALA A 47 -1.41 4.44 -22.55
N LEU A 48 -2.19 3.40 -22.86
CA LEU A 48 -3.19 2.84 -21.96
C LEU A 48 -2.55 2.30 -20.67
N GLY A 49 -1.40 1.63 -20.78
CA GLY A 49 -0.58 1.19 -19.67
C GLY A 49 -0.14 2.34 -18.75
N PHE A 50 0.43 3.40 -19.31
CA PHE A 50 0.82 4.60 -18.56
C PHE A 50 -0.38 5.31 -17.92
N VAL A 51 -1.50 5.41 -18.64
CA VAL A 51 -2.75 5.99 -18.11
C VAL A 51 -3.28 5.14 -16.96
N SER A 52 -3.23 3.81 -17.04
CA SER A 52 -3.68 2.92 -15.96
C SER A 52 -2.83 3.08 -14.69
N VAL A 53 -1.51 3.25 -14.83
CA VAL A 53 -0.59 3.50 -13.71
C VAL A 53 -0.89 4.87 -13.06
N LYS A 54 -1.10 5.91 -13.86
CA LYS A 54 -1.49 7.24 -13.37
C LYS A 54 -2.89 7.26 -12.74
N ALA A 55 -3.85 6.56 -13.33
CA ALA A 55 -5.20 6.44 -12.79
C ALA A 55 -5.21 5.68 -11.45
N ALA A 56 -4.32 4.69 -11.28
CA ALA A 56 -4.14 4.02 -10.00
C ALA A 56 -3.71 4.99 -8.88
N ALA A 57 -2.92 6.02 -9.19
CA ALA A 57 -2.53 7.04 -8.23
C ALA A 57 -3.70 7.92 -7.78
N LEU A 58 -4.77 8.00 -8.57
CA LEU A 58 -5.99 8.76 -8.24
C LEU A 58 -6.99 7.98 -7.37
N LEU A 59 -6.81 6.66 -7.24
CA LEU A 59 -7.69 5.82 -6.43
C LEU A 59 -7.39 5.98 -4.93
N ARG A 60 -8.44 6.21 -4.12
CA ARG A 60 -8.33 6.43 -2.67
C ARG A 60 -8.05 5.16 -1.88
N THR A 61 -8.42 3.99 -2.39
CA THR A 61 -8.26 2.71 -1.70
C THR A 61 -7.09 1.91 -2.28
N GLU A 62 -6.20 1.44 -1.42
CA GLU A 62 -4.99 0.73 -1.84
C GLU A 62 -5.34 -0.57 -2.58
N GLN A 63 -6.42 -1.24 -2.19
CA GLN A 63 -6.92 -2.44 -2.88
C GLN A 63 -7.37 -2.16 -4.33
N ALA A 64 -7.98 -0.99 -4.60
CA ALA A 64 -8.41 -0.63 -5.94
C ALA A 64 -7.21 -0.22 -6.81
N ARG A 65 -6.28 0.54 -6.24
CA ARG A 65 -4.99 0.87 -6.85
C ARG A 65 -4.21 -0.39 -7.23
N GLN A 66 -4.19 -1.36 -6.33
CA GLN A 66 -3.51 -2.64 -6.51
C GLN A 66 -4.16 -3.49 -7.61
N ARG A 67 -5.48 -3.62 -7.62
CA ARG A 67 -6.21 -4.36 -8.66
C ARG A 67 -6.03 -3.73 -10.05
N LEU A 68 -6.04 -2.40 -10.14
CA LEU A 68 -5.84 -1.70 -11.41
C LEU A 68 -4.42 -1.91 -11.94
N ARG A 69 -3.40 -1.86 -11.07
CA ARG A 69 -2.01 -2.15 -11.44
C ARG A 69 -1.82 -3.60 -11.89
N LEU A 70 -2.43 -4.56 -11.18
CA LEU A 70 -2.42 -5.98 -11.54
C LEU A 70 -3.07 -6.22 -12.92
N GLY A 71 -4.22 -5.60 -13.16
CA GLY A 71 -4.90 -5.67 -14.47
C GLY A 71 -4.03 -5.12 -15.59
N GLY A 72 -3.36 -3.99 -15.36
CA GLY A 72 -2.42 -3.39 -16.31
C GLY A 72 -1.23 -4.29 -16.64
N TYR A 73 -0.56 -4.86 -15.63
CA TYR A 73 0.58 -5.75 -15.86
C TYR A 73 0.20 -7.06 -16.55
N LEU A 74 -0.94 -7.64 -16.19
CA LEU A 74 -1.44 -8.86 -16.81
C LEU A 74 -1.81 -8.60 -18.28
N ALA A 75 -2.46 -7.46 -18.58
CA ALA A 75 -2.77 -7.07 -19.94
C ALA A 75 -1.48 -6.85 -20.77
N GLY A 76 -0.48 -6.17 -20.21
CA GLY A 76 0.83 -5.99 -20.86
C GLY A 76 1.52 -7.33 -21.13
N ALA A 77 1.60 -8.23 -20.15
CA ALA A 77 2.23 -9.54 -20.32
C ALA A 77 1.51 -10.42 -21.36
N LEU A 78 0.17 -10.40 -21.38
CA LEU A 78 -0.63 -11.13 -22.37
C LEU A 78 -0.47 -10.57 -23.78
N LEU A 79 -0.31 -9.25 -23.92
CA LEU A 79 -0.07 -8.60 -25.20
C LEU A 79 1.26 -9.06 -25.82
N VAL A 80 2.35 -8.99 -25.05
CA VAL A 80 3.66 -9.43 -25.54
C VAL A 80 3.65 -10.94 -25.81
N ALA A 81 2.94 -11.74 -25.00
CA ALA A 81 2.76 -13.17 -25.28
C ALA A 81 1.97 -13.43 -26.58
N HIS A 82 0.99 -12.59 -26.91
CA HIS A 82 0.22 -12.69 -28.15
C HIS A 82 1.07 -12.36 -29.39
N GLU A 83 1.82 -11.26 -29.38
CA GLU A 83 2.71 -10.86 -30.49
C GLU A 83 3.79 -11.92 -30.76
N PHE A 84 4.44 -12.44 -29.71
CA PHE A 84 5.45 -13.50 -29.89
C PHE A 84 4.86 -14.84 -30.36
N SER A 85 3.59 -15.13 -30.05
CA SER A 85 2.90 -16.33 -30.53
C SER A 85 2.40 -16.18 -31.98
N SER A 86 2.13 -14.95 -32.44
CA SER A 86 1.62 -14.66 -33.78
C SER A 86 2.73 -14.49 -34.81
N THR A 87 3.96 -14.13 -34.39
CA THR A 87 5.13 -14.09 -35.27
C THR A 87 5.57 -15.51 -35.67
N ALA A 88 5.45 -15.84 -36.95
CA ALA A 88 5.64 -17.17 -37.53
C ALA A 88 7.11 -17.69 -37.58
N TYR A 89 8.08 -17.00 -36.96
CA TYR A 89 9.52 -17.27 -37.12
C TYR A 89 10.26 -17.66 -35.83
N VAL A 90 9.56 -18.25 -34.87
CA VAL A 90 10.16 -18.62 -33.58
C VAL A 90 10.48 -20.12 -33.58
N THR A 91 11.76 -20.49 -33.72
CA THR A 91 12.27 -21.86 -33.50
C THR A 91 11.78 -22.42 -32.15
N GLU A 92 11.55 -23.74 -32.02
CA GLU A 92 11.02 -24.33 -30.77
C GLU A 92 11.81 -23.91 -29.51
N LEU A 93 13.13 -23.74 -29.64
CA LEU A 93 14.01 -23.31 -28.56
C LEU A 93 13.71 -21.88 -28.06
N SER A 94 13.41 -20.94 -28.96
CA SER A 94 13.08 -19.56 -28.60
C SER A 94 11.65 -19.43 -28.05
N ARG A 95 10.75 -20.36 -28.40
CA ARG A 95 9.41 -20.47 -27.80
C ARG A 95 9.46 -20.97 -26.36
N VAL A 96 10.32 -21.96 -26.07
CA VAL A 96 10.52 -22.46 -24.69
C VAL A 96 11.23 -21.42 -23.83
N GLY A 97 12.23 -20.72 -24.39
CA GLY A 97 12.94 -19.64 -23.70
C GLY A 97 12.03 -18.47 -23.32
N SER A 98 11.13 -18.06 -24.21
CA SER A 98 10.17 -16.97 -23.93
C SER A 98 9.13 -17.38 -22.89
N LEU A 99 8.58 -18.61 -22.97
CA LEU A 99 7.67 -19.15 -21.95
C LEU A 99 8.30 -19.20 -20.55
N LEU A 100 9.57 -19.58 -20.44
CA LEU A 100 10.30 -19.58 -19.17
C LEU A 100 10.50 -18.15 -18.63
N LEU A 101 10.83 -17.19 -19.50
CA LEU A 101 10.94 -15.78 -19.12
C LEU A 101 9.58 -15.20 -18.67
N TYR A 102 8.47 -15.57 -19.32
CA TYR A 102 7.11 -15.17 -18.89
C TYR A 102 6.70 -15.81 -17.57
N ALA A 103 7.00 -17.09 -17.37
CA ALA A 103 6.77 -17.77 -16.10
C ALA A 103 7.60 -17.10 -14.99
N MET A 104 8.85 -16.74 -15.27
CA MET A 104 9.72 -16.03 -14.33
C MET A 104 9.23 -14.61 -14.06
N ALA A 105 8.76 -13.88 -15.06
CA ALA A 105 8.16 -12.54 -14.91
C ALA A 105 6.85 -12.61 -14.11
N ALA A 106 6.00 -13.60 -14.34
CA ALA A 106 4.80 -13.84 -13.54
C ALA A 106 5.14 -14.19 -12.09
N VAL A 107 6.13 -15.07 -11.87
CA VAL A 107 6.61 -15.42 -10.53
C VAL A 107 7.25 -14.22 -9.83
N MET A 108 8.03 -13.40 -10.53
CA MET A 108 8.61 -12.16 -10.00
C MET A 108 7.54 -11.10 -9.70
N ALA A 109 6.52 -10.95 -10.55
CA ALA A 109 5.39 -10.07 -10.29
C ALA A 109 4.64 -10.53 -9.03
N VAL A 110 4.41 -11.83 -8.88
CA VAL A 110 3.77 -12.41 -7.68
C VAL A 110 4.65 -12.23 -6.43
N ARG A 111 5.95 -12.52 -6.50
CA ARG A 111 6.89 -12.42 -5.36
C ARG A 111 7.25 -10.99 -4.98
N SER A 112 7.38 -10.07 -5.93
CA SER A 112 7.64 -8.65 -5.63
C SER A 112 6.46 -7.96 -4.92
N HIS A 113 5.29 -8.61 -4.93
CA HIS A 113 4.08 -8.13 -4.26
C HIS A 113 3.74 -8.88 -2.97
N THR A 114 4.57 -9.85 -2.55
CA THR A 114 4.53 -10.42 -1.18
C THR A 114 5.34 -9.61 -0.18
N VAL A 115 5.79 -8.40 -0.52
CA VAL A 115 6.45 -7.50 0.42
C VAL A 115 5.41 -7.12 1.48
N ALA A 116 5.55 -7.70 2.67
CA ALA A 116 4.84 -7.27 3.86
C ALA A 116 5.00 -5.74 3.96
N PRO A 117 3.92 -4.98 4.21
CA PRO A 117 4.01 -3.54 4.34
C PRO A 117 5.07 -3.26 5.41
N GLY A 118 6.20 -2.67 5.00
CA GLY A 118 7.21 -2.20 5.94
C GLY A 118 6.54 -1.12 6.77
N THR A 119 6.10 -1.47 7.96
CA THR A 119 5.34 -0.58 8.83
C THR A 119 6.31 0.52 9.28
N LYS A 120 5.98 1.77 8.94
CA LYS A 120 6.77 2.97 9.29
C LYS A 120 6.63 3.31 10.78
N GLY A 121 6.88 2.34 11.65
CA GLY A 121 6.60 2.43 13.07
C GLY A 121 5.17 2.01 13.43
N ARG A 122 4.82 2.22 14.69
CA ARG A 122 3.63 1.65 15.32
C ARG A 122 2.74 2.75 15.88
N VAL A 123 1.43 2.60 15.75
CA VAL A 123 0.44 3.47 16.37
C VAL A 123 -0.23 2.74 17.52
N LEU A 124 -0.18 3.31 18.72
CA LEU A 124 -0.87 2.77 19.90
C LEU A 124 -2.09 3.64 20.22
N ILE A 125 -3.30 3.10 20.05
CA ILE A 125 -4.54 3.76 20.48
C ILE A 125 -5.03 3.07 21.75
N ALA A 126 -4.95 3.76 22.88
CA ALA A 126 -5.22 3.15 24.18
C ALA A 126 -6.14 3.99 25.08
N THR A 127 -6.84 3.32 25.99
CA THR A 127 -7.63 3.94 27.07
C THR A 127 -7.57 3.06 28.32
N GLY A 128 -7.59 3.68 29.50
CA GLY A 128 -7.67 2.96 30.78
C GLY A 128 -6.44 2.08 31.07
N MET A 129 -5.29 2.42 30.52
CA MET A 129 -4.03 1.74 30.75
C MET A 129 -3.23 2.51 31.80
N ASP A 130 -2.60 1.79 32.71
CA ASP A 130 -1.70 2.39 33.69
C ASP A 130 -0.55 3.17 32.99
N PRO A 131 -0.23 4.40 33.43
CA PRO A 131 0.82 5.22 32.81
C PRO A 131 2.19 4.55 32.75
N ALA A 132 2.56 3.71 33.72
CA ALA A 132 3.83 2.97 33.67
C ALA A 132 3.82 1.94 32.54
N THR A 133 2.71 1.21 32.38
CA THR A 133 2.52 0.28 31.24
C THR A 133 2.54 1.03 29.90
N LEU A 134 1.90 2.20 29.83
CA LEU A 134 1.90 3.04 28.63
C LEU A 134 3.33 3.47 28.26
N ARG A 135 4.13 3.91 29.24
CA ARG A 135 5.52 4.31 29.06
C ARG A 135 6.39 3.22 28.45
N THR A 136 6.24 1.97 28.90
CA THR A 136 7.03 0.85 28.34
C THR A 136 6.73 0.61 26.86
N LYS A 137 5.51 0.94 26.40
CA LYS A 137 5.09 0.76 25.01
C LYS A 137 5.44 1.94 24.10
N LEU A 138 5.74 3.10 24.68
CA LEU A 138 6.14 4.34 23.99
C LEU A 138 7.62 4.36 23.57
N THR A 139 8.20 3.19 23.28
CA THR A 139 9.61 3.06 22.89
C THR A 139 9.78 3.04 21.36
N GLY A 140 10.79 3.74 20.86
CA GLY A 140 11.11 3.82 19.44
C GLY A 140 10.18 4.73 18.64
N ASP A 141 9.89 4.35 17.39
CA ASP A 141 9.01 5.07 16.46
C ASP A 141 7.52 4.72 16.70
N THR A 142 7.08 4.84 17.96
CA THR A 142 5.69 4.58 18.35
C THR A 142 4.95 5.90 18.58
N VAL A 143 3.97 6.21 17.75
CA VAL A 143 3.04 7.32 17.99
C VAL A 143 1.87 6.79 18.81
N ALA A 144 1.47 7.47 19.87
CA ALA A 144 0.37 6.99 20.69
C ALA A 144 -0.72 8.04 20.85
N VAL A 145 -1.96 7.55 20.85
CA VAL A 145 -3.16 8.30 21.20
C VAL A 145 -3.73 7.68 22.47
N TYR A 146 -3.72 8.43 23.56
CA TYR A 146 -4.24 7.95 24.84
C TYR A 146 -5.47 8.74 25.27
N ARG A 147 -6.58 8.02 25.46
CA ARG A 147 -7.83 8.60 25.92
C ARG A 147 -7.98 8.41 27.43
N THR A 148 -8.26 9.50 28.14
CA THR A 148 -8.47 9.52 29.60
C THR A 148 -9.57 10.52 29.96
N GLU A 149 -10.24 10.31 31.09
CA GLU A 149 -11.21 11.29 31.61
C GLU A 149 -10.52 12.46 32.30
N ARG A 150 -9.37 12.19 32.94
CA ARG A 150 -8.55 13.19 33.64
C ARG A 150 -7.10 13.06 33.23
N ALA A 151 -6.49 14.19 32.89
CA ALA A 151 -5.07 14.29 32.59
C ALA A 151 -4.28 14.37 33.90
N THR A 152 -3.66 13.26 34.32
CA THR A 152 -2.72 13.25 35.44
C THR A 152 -1.39 13.90 35.04
N GLU A 153 -0.60 14.32 36.03
CA GLU A 153 0.71 14.92 35.79
C GLU A 153 1.66 13.96 35.05
N GLU A 154 1.62 12.67 35.39
CA GLU A 154 2.37 11.62 34.70
C GLU A 154 2.02 11.51 33.20
N LEU A 155 0.73 11.63 32.85
CA LEU A 155 0.31 11.60 31.44
C LEU A 155 0.77 12.84 30.67
N ARG A 156 0.84 13.99 31.35
CA ARG A 156 1.39 15.23 30.78
C ARG A 156 2.92 15.14 30.59
N ASP A 157 3.62 14.47 31.51
CA ASP A 157 5.05 14.15 31.31
C ASP A 157 5.22 13.29 30.05
N LEU A 158 4.39 12.25 29.87
CA LEU A 158 4.45 11.41 28.68
C LEU A 158 4.13 12.16 27.37
N GLU A 159 3.16 13.08 27.39
CA GLU A 159 2.86 13.99 26.28
C GLU A 159 4.07 14.84 25.90
N SER A 160 4.70 15.49 26.87
CA SER A 160 5.85 16.37 26.60
C SER A 160 7.11 15.60 26.17
N ARG A 161 7.34 14.41 26.73
CA ARG A 161 8.60 13.67 26.56
C ARG A 161 8.59 12.69 25.38
N TYR A 162 7.43 12.12 25.06
CA TYR A 162 7.28 11.10 24.01
C TYR A 162 6.30 11.51 22.91
N GLY A 163 5.76 12.74 22.94
CA GLY A 163 4.79 13.20 21.94
C GLY A 163 3.46 12.44 21.99
N LEU A 164 3.06 11.96 23.18
CA LEU A 164 1.79 11.28 23.38
C LEU A 164 0.62 12.22 23.09
N ILE A 165 -0.27 11.84 22.18
CA ILE A 165 -1.48 12.61 21.86
C ILE A 165 -2.54 12.31 22.92
N LEU A 166 -2.72 13.25 23.85
CA LEU A 166 -3.67 13.10 24.94
C LEU A 166 -5.08 13.54 24.53
N VAL A 167 -6.04 12.63 24.61
CA VAL A 167 -7.47 12.90 24.37
C VAL A 167 -8.19 12.88 25.72
N THR A 168 -8.44 14.07 26.27
CA THR A 168 -9.14 14.20 27.56
C THR A 168 -10.65 14.34 27.35
N GLY A 169 -11.44 13.53 28.04
CA GLY A 169 -12.90 13.64 28.07
C GLY A 169 -13.59 12.35 28.53
N ALA A 170 -14.82 12.50 29.04
CA ALA A 170 -15.68 11.38 29.45
C ALA A 170 -16.00 10.45 28.26
N GLU A 171 -16.43 9.21 28.52
CA GLU A 171 -16.56 8.21 27.43
C GLU A 171 -17.58 8.64 26.38
N HIS A 172 -18.58 9.41 26.81
CA HIS A 172 -19.65 9.93 25.99
C HIS A 172 -19.44 11.38 25.55
N ASP A 173 -18.29 11.98 25.86
CA ASP A 173 -17.96 13.34 25.45
C ASP A 173 -17.81 13.40 23.91
N PRO A 174 -18.64 14.21 23.21
CA PRO A 174 -18.57 14.33 21.76
C PRO A 174 -17.21 14.83 21.27
N ARG A 175 -16.52 15.69 22.03
CA ARG A 175 -15.20 16.22 21.64
C ARG A 175 -14.12 15.15 21.67
N ALA A 176 -14.12 14.33 22.72
CA ALA A 176 -13.21 13.20 22.83
C ALA A 176 -13.47 12.20 21.70
N LYS A 177 -14.74 11.85 21.45
CA LYS A 177 -15.15 10.95 20.35
C LYS A 177 -14.73 11.47 18.98
N GLU A 178 -14.85 12.76 18.71
CA GLU A 178 -14.44 13.33 17.43
C GLU A 178 -12.94 13.15 17.17
N ARG A 179 -12.08 13.36 18.18
CA ARG A 179 -10.62 13.16 18.05
C ARG A 179 -10.22 11.70 17.79
N ILE A 180 -10.94 10.74 18.35
CA ILE A 180 -10.70 9.30 18.10
C ILE A 180 -11.53 8.74 16.92
N SER A 181 -12.28 9.59 16.22
CA SER A 181 -13.01 9.22 15.01
C SER A 181 -12.06 9.06 13.82
N ALA A 182 -12.55 8.53 12.69
CA ALA A 182 -11.77 8.42 11.47
C ALA A 182 -11.15 9.77 11.05
N SER A 183 -11.97 10.82 11.03
CA SER A 183 -11.52 12.17 10.66
C SER A 183 -10.52 12.75 11.66
N GLY A 184 -10.71 12.49 12.96
CA GLY A 184 -9.78 12.95 14.00
C GLY A 184 -8.44 12.25 13.90
N LEU A 185 -8.44 10.92 13.82
CA LEU A 185 -7.22 10.11 13.68
C LEU A 185 -6.43 10.46 12.42
N SER A 186 -7.10 10.71 11.29
CA SER A 186 -6.41 11.12 10.06
C SER A 186 -5.78 12.52 10.13
N ARG A 187 -6.28 13.41 11.00
CA ARG A 187 -5.69 14.74 11.23
C ARG A 187 -4.50 14.68 12.17
N GLU A 188 -4.64 13.90 13.26
CA GLU A 188 -3.62 13.72 14.28
C GLU A 188 -2.45 12.87 13.78
N ILE A 189 -2.73 11.85 12.97
CA ILE A 189 -1.75 10.89 12.44
C ILE A 189 -2.01 10.70 10.93
N PRO A 190 -1.44 11.57 10.07
CA PRO A 190 -1.69 11.53 8.62
C PRO A 190 -1.24 10.24 7.94
N ASP A 191 -0.22 9.57 8.50
CA ASP A 191 0.40 8.36 7.98
C ASP A 191 -0.10 7.08 8.69
N ILE A 192 -1.23 7.14 9.40
CA ILE A 192 -1.80 6.00 10.14
C ILE A 192 -2.06 4.76 9.27
N ALA A 193 -2.33 4.94 7.97
CA ALA A 193 -2.56 3.84 7.04
C ALA A 193 -1.28 3.08 6.63
N GLU A 194 -0.10 3.64 6.93
CA GLU A 194 1.22 3.05 6.64
C GLU A 194 1.84 2.39 7.88
N ARG A 195 1.21 2.55 9.05
CA ARG A 195 1.72 2.10 10.36
C ARG A 195 0.94 0.90 10.89
N GLU A 196 1.58 0.13 11.74
CA GLU A 196 0.93 -0.96 12.48
C GLU A 196 0.07 -0.39 13.62
N VAL A 197 -1.22 -0.70 13.66
CA VAL A 197 -2.14 -0.10 14.65
C VAL A 197 -2.45 -1.10 15.76
N VAL A 198 -2.07 -0.77 16.98
CA VAL A 198 -2.41 -1.53 18.20
C VAL A 198 -3.51 -0.80 18.95
N VAL A 199 -4.65 -1.46 19.13
CA VAL A 199 -5.77 -0.92 19.91
C VAL A 199 -5.83 -1.65 21.24
N ALA A 200 -5.70 -0.91 22.35
CA ALA A 200 -5.72 -1.46 23.71
C ALA A 200 -6.78 -0.79 24.57
N GLY A 201 -7.73 -1.56 25.10
CA GLY A 201 -8.76 -1.04 25.98
C GLY A 201 -10.00 -1.94 26.09
N PRO A 202 -11.06 -1.45 26.74
CA PRO A 202 -12.32 -2.15 26.88
C PRO A 202 -12.96 -2.49 25.52
N ARG A 203 -13.78 -3.56 25.49
CA ARG A 203 -14.48 -4.00 24.26
C ARG A 203 -15.28 -2.88 23.56
N PRO A 204 -16.04 -2.01 24.25
CA PRO A 204 -16.76 -0.90 23.61
C PRO A 204 -15.81 0.07 22.89
N PHE A 205 -14.69 0.41 23.52
CA PHE A 205 -13.66 1.27 22.95
C PHE A 205 -13.00 0.63 21.73
N ALA A 206 -12.57 -0.62 21.85
CA ALA A 206 -11.96 -1.36 20.74
C ALA A 206 -12.90 -1.47 19.53
N ARG A 207 -14.20 -1.68 19.76
CA ARG A 207 -15.22 -1.72 18.69
C ARG A 207 -15.40 -0.35 18.03
N TYR A 208 -15.44 0.72 18.82
CA TYR A 208 -15.56 2.08 18.31
C TYR A 208 -14.36 2.46 17.42
N VAL A 209 -13.14 2.29 17.95
CA VAL A 209 -11.89 2.56 17.22
C VAL A 209 -11.78 1.66 16.00
N GLY A 210 -12.10 0.37 16.11
CA GLY A 210 -12.12 -0.55 14.97
C GLY A 210 -13.07 -0.08 13.85
N GLY A 211 -14.23 0.48 14.20
CA GLY A 211 -15.13 1.12 13.23
C GLY A 211 -14.52 2.36 12.56
N ALA A 212 -13.80 3.19 13.31
CA ALA A 212 -13.08 4.35 12.77
C ALA A 212 -11.94 3.93 11.81
N LEU A 213 -11.11 2.96 12.21
CA LEU A 213 -10.02 2.43 11.39
C LEU A 213 -10.54 1.76 10.11
N SER A 214 -11.68 1.08 10.19
CA SER A 214 -12.33 0.51 9.00
C SER A 214 -12.78 1.59 8.01
N ARG A 215 -13.21 2.77 8.48
CA ARG A 215 -13.58 3.90 7.61
C ARG A 215 -12.36 4.57 6.98
N LEU A 216 -11.20 4.48 7.63
CA LEU A 216 -9.90 4.89 7.07
C LEU A 216 -9.32 3.86 6.09
N ALA A 217 -10.07 2.80 5.77
CA ALA A 217 -9.64 1.72 4.88
C ALA A 217 -8.34 1.03 5.31
N ILE A 218 -8.05 1.01 6.61
CA ILE A 218 -6.86 0.34 7.16
C ILE A 218 -7.06 -1.18 7.06
N PRO A 219 -6.11 -1.94 6.45
CA PRO A 219 -6.19 -3.38 6.35
C PRO A 219 -6.30 -4.06 7.71
N ARG A 220 -7.18 -5.06 7.84
CA ARG A 220 -7.34 -5.82 9.10
C ARG A 220 -6.05 -6.52 9.55
N SER A 221 -5.17 -6.87 8.62
CA SER A 221 -3.85 -7.47 8.93
C SER A 221 -2.90 -6.52 9.66
N GLN A 222 -3.14 -5.20 9.60
CA GLN A 222 -2.34 -4.19 10.29
C GLN A 222 -2.92 -3.81 11.66
N ILE A 223 -4.12 -4.30 11.99
CA ILE A 223 -4.84 -3.91 13.22
C ILE A 223 -4.75 -5.04 14.25
N HIS A 224 -4.08 -4.76 15.36
CA HIS A 224 -3.91 -5.67 16.48
C HIS A 224 -4.74 -5.23 17.69
N PHE A 225 -5.82 -5.95 17.97
CA PHE A 225 -6.65 -5.70 19.15
C PHE A 225 -6.09 -6.43 20.37
N LYS A 226 -5.60 -5.67 21.35
CA LYS A 226 -5.27 -6.19 22.68
C LYS A 226 -6.46 -5.95 23.60
N THR A 227 -7.45 -6.83 23.46
CA THR A 227 -8.61 -6.86 24.35
C THR A 227 -8.24 -7.73 25.55
N GLY A 228 -8.14 -7.18 26.77
CA GLY A 228 -8.12 -8.04 27.95
C GLY A 228 -7.18 -7.70 29.12
N GLN A 229 -6.46 -6.59 29.14
CA GLN A 229 -5.85 -6.17 30.40
C GLN A 229 -6.90 -5.40 31.22
N LYS A 230 -7.64 -6.12 32.07
CA LYS A 230 -8.22 -5.53 33.27
C LYS A 230 -7.07 -4.91 34.05
N VAL A 231 -7.15 -3.60 34.27
CA VAL A 231 -6.61 -2.96 35.48
C VAL A 231 -7.83 -2.46 36.23
#